data_AF-A0A7C4QM53-F1
#
_entry.id   AF-A0A7C4QM53-F1
#
_cell.length_a   1.000
_cell.length_b   1.000
_cell.length_c   1.000
_cell.angle_alpha   90.00
_cell.angle_beta   90.00
_cell.angle_gamma   90.00
#
_symmetry.space_group_name_H-M   'P 1'
#
loop_
_entity.id
_entity.type
_entity.pdbx_description
1 polymer ?
#
loop_
_entity_poly.entity_id
_entity_poly.type
_entity_poly.pdbx_seq_one_letter_code
_entity_poly.pdbx_strand_id
1 'polypeptide(L)'
;MAWVAWDGLGCGHSVRHGIIPALHVHGSCFGETAMWKSLLAGVVLCAAVMGQAQDRDTKVRNDKKLLEASEHWIYNDLPKGLREARRLNKPLLIVFRCIPCEACHEFDEQVVERDPAVRHVLDQFVCVRIPQGNHLDLSQFQFDYDMSFAVMYLHHDGTILGRFGTRTGQSNEHEDMHLQGFAESMTRAVALHRDIDQHRAALAAKKGPPSPVPYPEEFPSLKGRYSDRLDYEANTARSCVHCHQIREAQRLVYRSRGEPLPDRLMFPWPGLSVIGLKADPKTAATIAAVEPGSIGAQAGIRPGDKLLAMNGQPLVSVADAQWVLDQSGDTATIDVELQRGDQNLHVTLNLPSGWRRTANIDWRATSWDLRRMAFGGMKLDPLGDAERAKLKLPQGKTALLVRHVGEYGEHARAKQAGIQKGDVVVSYDGRTDLLTESQMLAYGMQRKQPGDKVEIGILHNGQRKTVTITLQ
;
A
#
# COMPACT_ATOMS: atom_id res chain seq x y z
N MET A 1 3.00 -1.66 27.49
CA MET A 1 2.87 -2.69 26.43
C MET A 1 4.12 -2.60 25.56
N ALA A 2 4.81 -3.71 25.31
CA ALA A 2 5.99 -3.72 24.45
C ALA A 2 5.56 -3.82 22.98
N TRP A 3 6.06 -2.93 22.13
CA TRP A 3 5.92 -3.04 20.68
C TRP A 3 7.02 -3.97 20.16
N VAL A 4 6.63 -5.09 19.54
CA VAL A 4 7.56 -5.97 18.84
C VAL A 4 7.89 -5.33 17.49
N ALA A 5 9.18 -5.15 17.19
CA ALA A 5 9.62 -4.65 15.91
C ALA A 5 9.30 -5.67 14.79
N TRP A 6 8.98 -5.17 13.60
CA TRP A 6 8.83 -6.01 12.41
C TRP A 6 10.21 -6.37 11.85
N ASP A 7 10.81 -7.44 12.37
CA ASP A 7 11.90 -8.13 11.66
C ASP A 7 11.32 -8.84 10.42
N GLY A 8 12.04 -8.75 9.30
CA GLY A 8 11.48 -8.95 7.96
C GLY A 8 11.07 -10.38 7.62
N LEU A 9 9.80 -10.58 7.24
CA LEU A 9 9.31 -11.81 6.60
C LEU A 9 9.55 -11.78 5.08
N GLY A 10 10.82 -11.84 4.68
CA GLY A 10 11.21 -11.96 3.28
C GLY A 10 10.97 -13.37 2.71
N CYS A 11 9.87 -13.56 1.99
CA CYS A 11 9.54 -14.83 1.32
C CYS A 11 10.34 -15.04 0.03
N GLY A 12 11.61 -15.42 0.14
CA GLY A 12 12.42 -15.82 -1.03
C GLY A 12 11.90 -17.09 -1.69
N HIS A 13 11.51 -17.02 -2.97
CA HIS A 13 11.20 -18.20 -3.82
C HIS A 13 12.02 -18.16 -5.11
N SER A 14 13.18 -18.83 -5.11
CA SER A 14 14.05 -18.99 -6.28
C SER A 14 13.52 -20.11 -7.19
N VAL A 15 12.71 -19.76 -8.20
CA VAL A 15 12.26 -20.71 -9.24
C VAL A 15 13.38 -20.93 -10.26
N ARG A 16 14.26 -21.91 -10.02
CA ARG A 16 15.23 -22.37 -11.01
C ARG A 16 14.54 -23.19 -12.10
N HIS A 17 14.48 -22.64 -13.32
CA HIS A 17 14.24 -23.44 -14.51
C HIS A 17 15.49 -24.29 -14.83
N GLY A 18 15.28 -25.54 -15.24
CA GLY A 18 16.35 -26.49 -15.54
C GLY A 18 15.81 -27.71 -16.27
N ILE A 19 15.66 -27.58 -17.59
CA ILE A 19 15.26 -28.68 -18.49
C ILE A 19 16.53 -29.38 -18.99
N ILE A 20 16.60 -30.71 -18.87
CA ILE A 20 17.25 -31.67 -19.81
C ILE A 20 17.00 -33.11 -19.29
N PRO A 21 16.81 -34.13 -20.18
CA PRO A 21 16.20 -35.41 -19.79
C PRO A 21 17.15 -36.50 -19.30
N ALA A 22 16.57 -37.61 -18.82
CA ALA A 22 17.26 -38.75 -18.23
C ALA A 22 17.94 -39.70 -19.23
N LEU A 23 18.98 -40.40 -18.75
CA LEU A 23 19.57 -41.60 -19.37
C LEU A 23 20.16 -42.52 -18.28
N HIS A 24 20.50 -43.77 -18.63
CA HIS A 24 20.69 -44.88 -17.69
C HIS A 24 21.98 -44.85 -16.84
N VAL A 25 21.95 -45.57 -15.72
CA VAL A 25 23.11 -45.83 -14.84
C VAL A 25 23.49 -47.32 -14.87
N HIS A 26 24.59 -47.62 -15.56
CA HIS A 26 25.55 -48.72 -15.34
C HIS A 26 26.93 -48.09 -15.69
N GLY A 27 28.05 -48.34 -15.01
CA GLY A 27 28.35 -49.14 -13.82
C GLY A 27 29.82 -49.60 -13.88
N SER A 28 30.53 -49.67 -12.73
CA SER A 28 31.96 -50.11 -12.63
C SER A 28 32.99 -49.14 -13.28
N CYS A 29 34.31 -49.16 -13.01
CA CYS A 29 35.12 -49.65 -11.87
C CYS A 29 36.60 -49.20 -12.01
N PHE A 30 37.29 -48.86 -10.90
CA PHE A 30 38.75 -48.60 -10.78
C PHE A 30 39.35 -47.50 -11.72
N GLY A 31 40.55 -46.94 -11.49
CA GLY A 31 41.51 -47.01 -10.38
C GLY A 31 42.80 -46.23 -10.71
N GLU A 32 43.66 -45.98 -9.69
CA GLU A 32 45.04 -45.43 -9.80
C GLU A 32 45.20 -43.97 -10.32
N THR A 33 46.25 -43.19 -9.98
CA THR A 33 47.47 -43.40 -9.15
C THR A 33 47.80 -42.14 -8.30
N ALA A 34 48.78 -42.20 -7.39
CA ALA A 34 49.33 -41.05 -6.64
C ALA A 34 50.30 -40.20 -7.51
N MET A 35 50.97 -39.10 -7.13
CA MET A 35 51.45 -38.48 -5.86
C MET A 35 51.99 -37.05 -6.23
N TRP A 36 52.44 -36.07 -5.42
CA TRP A 36 52.71 -35.86 -3.98
C TRP A 36 52.98 -34.36 -3.68
N LYS A 37 52.78 -33.87 -2.43
CA LYS A 37 53.26 -32.57 -1.85
C LYS A 37 52.58 -31.29 -2.41
N SER A 38 52.26 -30.24 -1.64
CA SER A 38 52.74 -29.81 -0.32
C SER A 38 51.61 -29.22 0.55
N LEU A 39 51.70 -29.34 1.88
CA LEU A 39 50.90 -28.51 2.80
C LEU A 39 51.60 -27.16 3.02
N LEU A 40 50.81 -26.08 3.01
CA LEU A 40 51.09 -24.85 3.76
C LEU A 40 49.78 -24.38 4.39
N ALA A 41 49.77 -24.24 5.71
CA ALA A 41 48.54 -24.02 6.48
C ALA A 41 48.11 -22.55 6.45
N GLY A 42 47.15 -22.22 5.59
CA GLY A 42 46.47 -20.92 5.56
C GLY A 42 45.05 -21.01 6.11
N VAL A 43 44.88 -21.10 7.43
CA VAL A 43 43.55 -21.04 8.06
C VAL A 43 43.09 -19.58 8.07
N VAL A 44 42.54 -19.12 6.93
CA VAL A 44 41.84 -17.85 6.85
C VAL A 44 40.53 -18.00 7.64
N LEU A 45 40.48 -17.41 8.84
CA LEU A 45 39.19 -17.13 9.48
C LEU A 45 38.48 -16.06 8.63
N CYS A 46 37.68 -16.51 7.66
CA CYS A 46 36.60 -15.70 7.12
C CYS A 46 35.57 -15.50 8.22
N ALA A 47 35.81 -14.52 9.09
CA ALA A 47 34.83 -14.01 10.02
C ALA A 47 33.67 -13.44 9.20
N ALA A 48 32.61 -14.24 9.04
CA ALA A 48 31.39 -13.82 8.38
C ALA A 48 30.76 -12.70 9.20
N VAL A 49 31.02 -11.44 8.80
CA VAL A 49 30.36 -10.27 9.37
C VAL A 49 28.90 -10.32 8.94
N MET A 50 28.10 -11.04 9.73
CA MET A 50 26.64 -10.95 9.69
C MET A 50 26.27 -9.53 10.10
N GLY A 51 26.15 -8.64 9.10
CA GLY A 51 25.69 -7.28 9.29
C GLY A 51 24.33 -7.32 9.97
N GLN A 52 24.26 -6.86 11.22
CA GLN A 52 22.99 -6.75 11.94
C GLN A 52 22.08 -5.79 11.18
N ALA A 53 20.80 -6.15 11.06
CA ALA A 53 19.81 -5.26 10.46
C ALA A 53 19.78 -3.94 11.26
N GLN A 54 19.98 -2.81 10.57
CA GLN A 54 19.98 -1.50 11.24
C GLN A 54 18.61 -1.24 11.89
N ASP A 55 18.64 -0.81 13.14
CA ASP A 55 17.46 -0.38 13.87
C ASP A 55 16.78 0.83 13.19
N ARG A 56 15.50 1.04 13.52
CA ARG A 56 14.70 2.09 12.88
C ARG A 56 15.24 3.50 13.13
N ASP A 57 15.67 3.81 14.34
CA ASP A 57 16.19 5.14 14.69
C ASP A 57 17.46 5.44 13.87
N THR A 58 18.32 4.43 13.70
CA THR A 58 19.52 4.50 12.83
C THR A 58 19.17 4.63 11.36
N LYS A 59 18.19 3.88 10.83
CA LYS A 59 17.70 4.04 9.45
C LYS A 59 17.20 5.46 9.17
N VAL A 60 16.39 6.05 10.05
CA VAL A 60 15.89 7.44 9.88
C VAL A 60 17.03 8.47 9.99
N ARG A 61 17.97 8.29 10.92
CA ARG A 61 19.14 9.20 11.05
C ARG A 61 20.09 9.11 9.85
N ASN A 62 20.20 7.94 9.21
CA ASN A 62 21.00 7.75 7.99
C ASN A 62 20.34 8.42 6.77
N ASP A 63 19.02 8.25 6.58
CA ASP A 63 18.22 8.95 5.56
C ASP A 63 18.30 10.48 5.72
N LYS A 64 18.20 11.00 6.95
CA LYS A 64 18.46 12.42 7.27
C LYS A 64 19.87 12.86 6.84
N LYS A 65 20.91 12.15 7.29
CA LYS A 65 22.30 12.50 7.03
C LYS A 65 22.64 12.49 5.53
N LEU A 66 22.12 11.52 4.78
CA LEU A 66 22.30 11.40 3.33
C LEU A 66 21.70 12.61 2.60
N LEU A 67 20.47 12.98 2.96
CA LEU A 67 19.71 13.99 2.23
C LEU A 67 20.05 15.43 2.65
N GLU A 68 20.48 15.66 3.90
CA GLU A 68 21.05 16.95 4.31
C GLU A 68 22.43 17.23 3.69
N ALA A 69 23.15 16.19 3.26
CA ALA A 69 24.39 16.31 2.50
C ALA A 69 24.17 16.49 0.98
N SER A 70 22.90 16.48 0.51
CA SER A 70 22.56 16.59 -0.91
C SER A 70 22.18 18.02 -1.31
N GLU A 71 22.79 18.54 -2.38
CA GLU A 71 22.37 19.82 -2.98
C GLU A 71 20.98 19.74 -3.65
N HIS A 72 20.42 18.55 -3.83
CA HIS A 72 19.19 18.31 -4.59
C HIS A 72 17.94 18.15 -3.73
N TRP A 73 18.07 17.97 -2.41
CA TRP A 73 16.97 17.59 -1.52
C TRP A 73 16.82 18.54 -0.33
N ILE A 74 15.56 18.85 0.02
CA ILE A 74 15.22 19.54 1.26
C ILE A 74 14.62 18.53 2.24
N TYR A 75 15.32 18.30 3.36
CA TYR A 75 14.92 17.30 4.35
C TYR A 75 13.98 17.88 5.41
N ASN A 76 12.77 17.32 5.50
CA ASN A 76 11.73 17.59 6.51
C ASN A 76 11.35 19.08 6.74
N ASP A 77 11.64 19.96 5.78
CA ASP A 77 11.34 21.41 5.82
C ASP A 77 10.52 21.82 4.60
N LEU A 78 9.23 21.45 4.61
CA LEU A 78 8.26 21.89 3.60
C LEU A 78 8.18 23.43 3.46
N PRO A 79 8.20 24.24 4.55
CA PRO A 79 8.24 25.70 4.43
C PRO A 79 9.43 26.21 3.59
N LYS A 80 10.63 25.64 3.73
CA LYS A 80 11.79 25.94 2.87
C LYS A 80 11.56 25.45 1.45
N GLY A 81 11.01 24.25 1.26
CA GLY A 81 10.60 23.75 -0.06
C GLY A 81 9.71 24.73 -0.82
N LEU A 82 8.67 25.25 -0.18
CA LEU A 82 7.74 26.23 -0.76
C LEU A 82 8.42 27.59 -1.06
N ARG A 83 9.32 28.06 -0.19
CA ARG A 83 10.10 29.29 -0.43
C ARG A 83 11.04 29.14 -1.62
N GLU A 84 11.79 28.05 -1.70
CA GLU A 84 12.76 27.80 -2.78
C GLU A 84 12.07 27.55 -4.12
N ALA A 85 10.96 26.81 -4.13
CA ALA A 85 10.14 26.59 -5.32
C ALA A 85 9.63 27.92 -5.91
N ARG A 86 9.19 28.84 -5.05
CA ARG A 86 8.76 30.19 -5.45
C ARG A 86 9.93 31.06 -5.92
N ARG A 87 11.08 30.98 -5.25
CA ARG A 87 12.31 31.71 -5.62
C ARG A 87 12.87 31.28 -6.98
N LEU A 88 12.70 30.00 -7.33
CA LEU A 88 13.21 29.40 -8.57
C LEU A 88 12.16 29.29 -9.70
N ASN A 89 10.91 29.68 -9.45
CA ASN A 89 9.75 29.37 -10.29
C ASN A 89 9.70 27.90 -10.76
N LYS A 90 9.79 26.98 -9.78
CA LYS A 90 9.74 25.53 -10.01
C LYS A 90 8.55 24.90 -9.28
N PRO A 91 8.01 23.78 -9.77
CA PRO A 91 7.11 22.94 -8.99
C PRO A 91 7.85 22.26 -7.82
N LEU A 92 7.12 21.91 -6.78
CA LEU A 92 7.57 21.02 -5.71
C LEU A 92 7.31 19.57 -6.08
N LEU A 93 8.26 18.70 -5.73
CA LEU A 93 8.06 17.26 -5.65
C LEU A 93 8.28 16.86 -4.19
N ILE A 94 7.22 16.45 -3.49
CA ILE A 94 7.31 16.00 -2.10
C ILE A 94 7.22 14.47 -2.08
N VAL A 95 8.28 13.80 -1.61
CA VAL A 95 8.29 12.37 -1.31
C VAL A 95 7.94 12.15 0.16
N PHE A 96 6.80 11.52 0.42
CA PHE A 96 6.40 10.98 1.71
C PHE A 96 6.91 9.55 1.85
N ARG A 97 7.69 9.26 2.89
CA ARG A 97 8.31 7.94 3.11
C ARG A 97 8.11 7.45 4.55
N CYS A 98 7.55 6.25 4.70
CA CYS A 98 7.44 5.59 6.00
C CYS A 98 8.69 4.73 6.25
N ILE A 99 9.70 5.28 6.94
CA ILE A 99 10.92 4.54 7.30
C ILE A 99 10.65 3.72 8.58
N PRO A 100 10.91 2.40 8.59
CA PRO A 100 11.83 1.64 7.75
C PRO A 100 11.08 0.62 6.88
N CYS A 101 9.97 1.02 6.24
CA CYS A 101 9.16 0.07 5.48
C CYS A 101 9.89 -0.32 4.19
N GLU A 102 10.35 -1.58 4.14
CA GLU A 102 11.17 -2.12 3.04
C GLU A 102 10.42 -2.18 1.69
N ALA A 103 9.09 -2.15 1.71
CA ALA A 103 8.31 -1.98 0.48
C ALA A 103 8.56 -0.59 -0.13
N CYS A 104 8.79 -0.56 -1.44
CA CYS A 104 9.20 0.64 -2.17
C CYS A 104 10.61 1.13 -1.82
N HIS A 105 11.51 0.26 -1.30
CA HIS A 105 12.90 0.67 -0.99
C HIS A 105 13.73 0.86 -2.25
N GLU A 106 13.72 -0.11 -3.17
CA GLU A 106 14.55 -0.06 -4.38
C GLU A 106 14.14 1.13 -5.26
N PHE A 107 12.82 1.34 -5.41
CA PHE A 107 12.28 2.49 -6.13
C PHE A 107 12.63 3.83 -5.46
N ASP A 108 12.55 3.91 -4.12
CA ASP A 108 12.86 5.12 -3.37
C ASP A 108 14.35 5.49 -3.44
N GLU A 109 15.23 4.48 -3.37
CA GLU A 109 16.68 4.60 -3.51
C GLU A 109 17.05 5.14 -4.91
N GLN A 110 16.50 4.56 -5.98
CA GLN A 110 16.66 5.04 -7.36
C GLN A 110 16.20 6.50 -7.55
N VAL A 111 15.13 6.92 -6.87
CA VAL A 111 14.65 8.32 -6.90
C VAL A 111 15.55 9.26 -6.09
N VAL A 112 16.02 8.84 -4.92
CA VAL A 112 16.94 9.60 -4.06
C VAL A 112 18.28 9.82 -4.73
N GLU A 113 18.88 8.77 -5.31
CA GLU A 113 20.16 8.80 -6.03
C GLU A 113 20.08 9.48 -7.41
N ARG A 114 18.86 9.77 -7.88
CA ARG A 114 18.57 10.43 -9.18
C ARG A 114 19.05 9.59 -10.35
N ASP A 115 18.49 8.37 -10.47
CA ASP A 115 18.70 7.48 -11.61
C ASP A 115 18.55 8.21 -12.97
N PRO A 116 19.39 7.92 -13.99
CA PRO A 116 19.36 8.62 -15.28
C PRO A 116 17.99 8.71 -15.96
N ALA A 117 17.11 7.71 -15.78
CA ALA A 117 15.76 7.71 -16.35
C ALA A 117 14.87 8.82 -15.80
N VAL A 118 15.11 9.28 -14.56
CA VAL A 118 14.30 10.28 -13.86
C VAL A 118 15.01 11.61 -13.63
N ARG A 119 16.35 11.62 -13.56
CA ARG A 119 17.19 12.78 -13.23
C ARG A 119 16.83 14.05 -14.00
N HIS A 120 16.70 13.94 -15.31
CA HIS A 120 16.45 15.08 -16.22
C HIS A 120 15.07 15.76 -15.99
N VAL A 121 14.11 15.05 -15.38
CA VAL A 121 12.84 15.64 -14.93
C VAL A 121 12.94 16.11 -13.48
N LEU A 122 13.60 15.35 -12.60
CA LEU A 122 13.89 15.74 -11.22
C LEU A 122 14.68 17.05 -11.11
N ASP A 123 15.51 17.38 -12.08
CA ASP A 123 16.26 18.65 -12.14
C ASP A 123 15.35 19.87 -12.37
N GLN A 124 14.08 19.67 -12.73
CA GLN A 124 13.08 20.73 -12.94
C GLN A 124 12.25 21.04 -11.69
N PHE A 125 12.30 20.21 -10.65
CA PHE A 125 11.58 20.41 -9.38
C PHE A 125 12.46 21.01 -8.29
N VAL A 126 11.83 21.47 -7.21
CA VAL A 126 12.42 21.51 -5.87
C VAL A 126 11.95 20.26 -5.12
N CYS A 127 12.89 19.38 -4.79
CA CYS A 127 12.60 18.07 -4.20
C CYS A 127 12.62 18.14 -2.66
N VAL A 128 11.58 17.62 -2.01
CA VAL A 128 11.40 17.64 -0.55
C VAL A 128 11.17 16.22 -0.05
N ARG A 129 11.84 15.83 1.04
CA ARG A 129 11.66 14.54 1.73
C ARG A 129 10.89 14.74 3.03
N ILE A 130 9.78 14.03 3.22
CA ILE A 130 9.01 14.01 4.47
C ILE A 130 9.00 12.57 5.01
N PRO A 131 9.77 12.25 6.07
CA PRO A 131 9.94 10.90 6.61
C PRO A 131 8.88 10.52 7.68
N GLN A 132 7.82 11.31 7.84
CA GLN A 132 6.91 11.31 9.00
C GLN A 132 5.48 11.71 8.63
N GLY A 133 4.53 11.37 9.50
CA GLY A 133 3.14 11.88 9.48
C GLY A 133 2.88 13.03 10.47
N ASN A 134 3.81 13.37 11.38
CA ASN A 134 3.61 14.45 12.34
C ASN A 134 3.37 15.79 11.62
N HIS A 135 2.40 16.57 12.10
CA HIS A 135 2.03 17.88 11.56
C HIS A 135 1.69 17.90 10.06
N LEU A 136 1.31 16.74 9.50
CA LEU A 136 0.86 16.62 8.12
C LEU A 136 -0.55 17.21 7.98
N ASP A 137 -0.72 18.34 7.28
CA ASP A 137 -2.04 18.90 6.95
C ASP A 137 -2.85 17.88 6.12
N LEU A 138 -3.82 17.23 6.77
CA LEU A 138 -4.65 16.18 6.18
C LEU A 138 -5.72 16.71 5.21
N SER A 139 -5.90 18.03 5.15
CA SER A 139 -6.73 18.68 4.13
C SER A 139 -5.93 18.93 2.85
N GLN A 140 -4.63 19.19 2.95
CA GLN A 140 -3.73 19.38 1.81
C GLN A 140 -3.17 18.06 1.28
N PHE A 141 -2.57 17.23 2.15
CA PHE A 141 -1.76 16.08 1.76
C PHE A 141 -2.56 14.78 1.70
N GLN A 142 -3.64 14.82 0.93
CA GLN A 142 -4.52 13.67 0.70
C GLN A 142 -3.87 12.67 -0.26
N PHE A 143 -3.31 11.60 0.29
CA PHE A 143 -2.82 10.40 -0.42
C PHE A 143 -3.15 9.11 0.36
N ASP A 144 -2.81 7.95 -0.19
CA ASP A 144 -3.05 6.68 0.48
C ASP A 144 -2.06 6.43 1.62
N TYR A 145 -2.51 6.68 2.85
CA TYR A 145 -1.68 6.60 4.05
C TYR A 145 -1.21 5.17 4.43
N ASP A 146 -1.74 4.10 3.80
CA ASP A 146 -1.14 2.75 3.91
C ASP A 146 0.13 2.61 3.03
N MET A 147 0.46 3.59 2.18
CA MET A 147 1.67 3.56 1.35
C MET A 147 2.95 3.80 2.15
N SER A 148 3.98 3.03 1.82
CA SER A 148 5.34 3.20 2.32
C SER A 148 6.13 4.29 1.58
N PHE A 149 5.70 4.63 0.36
CA PHE A 149 6.21 5.67 -0.52
C PHE A 149 5.03 6.34 -1.25
N ALA A 150 4.93 7.66 -1.21
CA ALA A 150 3.95 8.42 -1.99
C ALA A 150 4.54 9.77 -2.41
N VAL A 151 4.11 10.31 -3.56
CA VAL A 151 4.58 11.59 -4.08
C VAL A 151 3.40 12.53 -4.32
N MET A 152 3.56 13.78 -3.91
CA MET A 152 2.66 14.87 -4.30
C MET A 152 3.43 15.97 -5.03
N TYR A 153 2.89 16.39 -6.17
CA TYR A 153 3.40 17.51 -6.95
C TYR A 153 2.56 18.75 -6.65
N LEU A 154 3.22 19.89 -6.43
CA LEU A 154 2.53 21.16 -6.17
C LEU A 154 3.17 22.30 -6.94
N HIS A 155 2.36 23.27 -7.37
CA HIS A 155 2.81 24.57 -7.80
C HIS A 155 3.26 25.40 -6.58
N HIS A 156 4.11 26.41 -6.77
CA HIS A 156 4.77 27.15 -5.68
C HIS A 156 3.85 28.04 -4.82
N ASP A 157 2.55 28.12 -5.14
CA ASP A 157 1.50 28.72 -4.30
C ASP A 157 0.77 27.69 -3.41
N GLY A 158 1.04 26.40 -3.58
CA GLY A 158 0.36 25.31 -2.86
C GLY A 158 -0.78 24.65 -3.66
N THR A 159 -1.03 25.05 -4.91
CA THR A 159 -1.98 24.33 -5.78
C THR A 159 -1.46 22.91 -6.05
N ILE A 160 -2.28 21.89 -5.79
CA ILE A 160 -1.92 20.49 -6.04
C ILE A 160 -1.93 20.27 -7.56
N LEU A 161 -0.81 19.82 -8.12
CA LEU A 161 -0.67 19.46 -9.55
C LEU A 161 -1.05 18.00 -9.78
N GLY A 162 -0.76 17.12 -8.82
CA GLY A 162 -1.19 15.73 -8.85
C GLY A 162 -0.43 14.83 -7.88
N ARG A 163 -0.58 13.53 -8.07
CA ARG A 163 -0.07 12.47 -7.20
C ARG A 163 0.70 11.42 -7.97
N PHE A 164 1.58 10.70 -7.31
CA PHE A 164 2.15 9.42 -7.75
C PHE A 164 2.39 8.50 -6.53
N GLY A 165 2.50 7.20 -6.75
CA GLY A 165 2.55 6.19 -5.70
C GLY A 165 1.23 5.43 -5.59
N THR A 166 1.27 4.12 -5.86
CA THR A 166 0.12 3.21 -5.83
C THR A 166 0.60 1.79 -5.57
N ARG A 167 -0.26 0.95 -4.97
CA ARG A 167 -0.09 -0.51 -4.91
C ARG A 167 -1.44 -1.22 -5.07
N THR A 168 -1.42 -2.43 -5.63
CA THR A 168 -2.58 -3.32 -5.73
C THR A 168 -2.49 -4.55 -4.82
N GLY A 169 -1.34 -4.80 -4.18
CA GLY A 169 -1.15 -5.88 -3.21
C GLY A 169 0.13 -5.77 -2.37
N GLN A 170 0.49 -6.84 -1.64
CA GLN A 170 1.79 -6.94 -0.92
C GLN A 170 2.96 -7.27 -1.86
N SER A 171 2.70 -7.55 -3.14
CA SER A 171 3.67 -8.01 -4.15
C SER A 171 4.62 -6.90 -4.61
N ASN A 172 5.47 -7.27 -5.59
CA ASN A 172 6.59 -6.51 -6.11
C ASN A 172 6.22 -5.07 -6.48
N GLU A 173 6.98 -4.09 -5.99
CA GLU A 173 6.77 -2.66 -6.28
C GLU A 173 6.80 -2.32 -7.77
N HIS A 174 7.59 -3.08 -8.55
CA HIS A 174 7.68 -2.96 -10.01
C HIS A 174 6.42 -3.41 -10.78
N GLU A 175 5.40 -3.99 -10.10
CA GLU A 175 4.10 -4.33 -10.70
C GLU A 175 3.15 -3.12 -10.79
N ASP A 176 3.31 -2.14 -9.90
CA ASP A 176 2.43 -0.98 -9.74
C ASP A 176 3.14 0.37 -9.98
N MET A 177 4.48 0.42 -9.87
CA MET A 177 5.30 1.62 -10.09
C MET A 177 6.53 1.30 -10.95
N HIS A 178 6.97 2.22 -11.81
CA HIS A 178 8.18 2.07 -12.62
C HIS A 178 8.76 3.46 -12.93
N LEU A 179 10.10 3.58 -12.99
CA LEU A 179 10.78 4.88 -13.13
C LEU A 179 10.32 5.66 -14.38
N GLN A 180 10.02 4.96 -15.48
CA GLN A 180 9.45 5.57 -16.69
C GLN A 180 8.07 6.22 -16.44
N GLY A 181 7.15 5.54 -15.75
CA GLY A 181 5.82 6.09 -15.45
C GLY A 181 5.89 7.26 -14.47
N PHE A 182 6.88 7.25 -13.57
CA PHE A 182 7.21 8.36 -12.70
C PHE A 182 7.80 9.56 -13.46
N ALA A 183 8.67 9.32 -14.45
CA ALA A 183 9.19 10.36 -15.33
C ALA A 183 8.06 11.00 -16.19
N GLU A 184 7.13 10.20 -16.71
CA GLU A 184 5.94 10.71 -17.40
C GLU A 184 5.04 11.53 -16.47
N SER A 185 4.78 11.08 -15.24
CA SER A 185 3.94 11.82 -14.28
C SER A 185 4.58 13.13 -13.82
N MET A 186 5.90 13.13 -13.61
CA MET A 186 6.68 14.35 -13.40
C MET A 186 6.58 15.30 -14.60
N THR A 187 6.69 14.79 -15.83
CA THR A 187 6.60 15.60 -17.05
C THR A 187 5.22 16.24 -17.20
N ARG A 188 4.14 15.50 -16.90
CA ARG A 188 2.78 16.04 -16.83
C ARG A 188 2.65 17.12 -15.75
N ALA A 189 3.24 16.92 -14.56
CA ALA A 189 3.21 17.91 -13.49
C ALA A 189 3.99 19.20 -13.85
N VAL A 190 5.13 19.11 -14.55
CA VAL A 190 5.85 20.30 -15.06
C VAL A 190 5.01 21.07 -16.08
N ALA A 191 4.30 20.39 -16.98
CA ALA A 191 3.38 21.05 -17.92
C ALA A 191 2.25 21.81 -17.18
N LEU A 192 1.60 21.17 -16.20
CA LEU A 192 0.56 21.80 -15.38
C LEU A 192 1.10 22.96 -14.51
N HIS A 193 2.38 22.96 -14.12
CA HIS A 193 3.04 24.10 -13.45
C HIS A 193 3.26 25.27 -14.42
N ARG A 194 3.77 24.99 -15.62
CA ARG A 194 4.03 26.02 -16.65
C ARG A 194 2.73 26.70 -17.09
N ASP A 195 1.68 25.91 -17.32
CA ASP A 195 0.42 26.36 -17.90
C ASP A 195 -0.65 26.60 -16.81
N ILE A 196 -0.21 26.88 -15.57
CA ILE A 196 -1.03 26.88 -14.34
C ILE A 196 -2.34 27.67 -14.45
N ASP A 197 -2.32 28.85 -15.07
CA ASP A 197 -3.51 29.70 -15.15
C ASP A 197 -4.57 29.20 -16.15
N GLN A 198 -4.20 28.33 -17.09
CA GLN A 198 -5.15 27.61 -17.95
C GLN A 198 -5.85 26.48 -17.18
N HIS A 199 -5.17 25.91 -16.17
CA HIS A 199 -5.63 24.73 -15.44
C HIS A 199 -6.15 25.02 -14.03
N ARG A 200 -5.97 26.23 -13.48
CA ARG A 200 -6.23 26.58 -12.08
C ARG A 200 -7.63 26.17 -11.58
N ALA A 201 -8.66 26.33 -12.41
CA ALA A 201 -10.03 25.91 -12.09
C ALA A 201 -10.18 24.38 -11.99
N ALA A 202 -9.59 23.64 -12.92
CA ALA A 202 -9.57 22.17 -12.92
C ALA A 202 -8.68 21.58 -11.81
N LEU A 203 -7.61 22.28 -11.44
CA LEU A 203 -6.70 21.88 -10.36
C LEU A 203 -7.28 22.16 -8.97
N ALA A 204 -8.21 23.11 -8.82
CA ALA A 204 -8.95 23.30 -7.57
C ALA A 204 -9.72 22.02 -7.17
N ALA A 205 -10.18 21.24 -8.15
CA ALA A 205 -10.83 19.96 -7.90
C ALA A 205 -9.89 18.89 -7.32
N LYS A 206 -8.55 19.06 -7.29
CA LYS A 206 -7.61 18.09 -6.69
C LYS A 206 -7.59 18.08 -5.16
N LYS A 207 -8.31 19.00 -4.50
CA LYS A 207 -8.40 19.10 -3.04
C LYS A 207 -9.79 18.68 -2.58
N GLY A 208 -9.84 17.66 -1.73
CA GLY A 208 -11.10 17.13 -1.20
C GLY A 208 -11.68 17.99 -0.09
N PRO A 209 -12.77 17.54 0.57
CA PRO A 209 -13.25 18.20 1.78
C PRO A 209 -12.14 18.25 2.84
N PRO A 210 -12.13 19.29 3.70
CA PRO A 210 -11.14 19.40 4.77
C PRO A 210 -11.27 18.26 5.78
N SER A 211 -10.14 17.86 6.38
CA SER A 211 -10.15 16.84 7.43
C SER A 211 -10.81 17.39 8.70
N PRO A 212 -11.76 16.67 9.34
CA PRO A 212 -12.35 17.07 10.62
C PRO A 212 -11.33 17.15 11.77
N VAL A 213 -10.15 16.55 11.59
CA VAL A 213 -8.98 16.68 12.47
C VAL A 213 -7.81 17.10 11.56
N PRO A 214 -7.35 18.37 11.60
CA PRO A 214 -6.34 18.88 10.67
C PRO A 214 -5.01 18.13 10.70
N TYR A 215 -4.50 17.77 11.87
CA TYR A 215 -3.17 17.15 12.05
C TYR A 215 -3.23 15.81 12.79
N PRO A 216 -2.39 14.79 12.44
CA PRO A 216 -2.47 13.46 13.06
C PRO A 216 -2.31 13.42 14.58
N GLU A 217 -1.41 14.22 15.15
CA GLU A 217 -1.18 14.31 16.59
C GLU A 217 -2.39 14.83 17.39
N GLU A 218 -3.42 15.35 16.73
CA GLU A 218 -4.65 15.83 17.37
C GLU A 218 -5.71 14.71 17.55
N PHE A 219 -5.60 13.58 16.83
CA PHE A 219 -6.56 12.47 16.97
C PHE A 219 -6.55 11.89 18.40
N PRO A 220 -7.70 11.52 18.99
CA PRO A 220 -7.77 11.01 20.37
C PRO A 220 -6.89 9.78 20.68
N SER A 221 -6.54 8.95 19.69
CA SER A 221 -5.66 7.79 19.84
C SER A 221 -4.15 8.09 19.76
N LEU A 222 -3.79 9.29 19.30
CA LEU A 222 -2.41 9.75 19.07
C LEU A 222 -2.04 10.95 19.98
N LYS A 223 -3.03 11.72 20.42
CA LYS A 223 -2.87 12.92 21.25
C LYS A 223 -2.12 12.63 22.55
N GLY A 224 -1.12 13.46 22.84
CA GLY A 224 -0.24 13.33 24.01
C GLY A 224 0.81 12.22 23.91
N ARG A 225 0.82 11.41 22.85
CA ARG A 225 1.88 10.43 22.55
C ARG A 225 2.91 10.95 21.55
N TYR A 226 2.51 11.92 20.73
CA TYR A 226 3.27 12.49 19.62
C TYR A 226 3.21 14.02 19.66
N SER A 227 4.19 14.68 19.05
CA SER A 227 4.26 16.13 18.86
C SER A 227 4.24 16.47 17.36
N ASP A 228 4.39 17.75 17.03
CA ASP A 228 4.48 18.29 15.67
C ASP A 228 5.78 17.93 14.91
N ARG A 229 6.73 17.22 15.54
CA ARG A 229 8.09 16.98 15.00
C ARG A 229 8.72 15.68 15.48
N LEU A 230 9.73 15.19 14.76
CA LEU A 230 10.61 14.12 15.25
C LEU A 230 11.61 14.64 16.29
N ASP A 231 11.83 13.83 17.33
CA ASP A 231 13.00 13.89 18.21
C ASP A 231 14.13 13.08 17.55
N TYR A 232 15.01 13.74 16.79
CA TYR A 232 16.16 13.08 16.14
C TYR A 232 17.29 12.70 17.09
N GLU A 233 17.27 13.19 18.33
CA GLU A 233 18.37 13.03 19.30
C GLU A 233 18.23 11.73 20.09
N ALA A 234 17.06 11.49 20.68
CA ALA A 234 16.86 10.37 21.62
C ALA A 234 15.83 9.32 21.16
N ASN A 235 14.76 9.70 20.43
CA ASN A 235 13.61 8.82 20.18
C ASN A 235 13.00 8.97 18.76
N THR A 236 13.81 9.02 17.71
CA THR A 236 13.39 9.28 16.31
C THR A 236 12.23 8.40 15.84
N ALA A 237 12.31 7.09 16.12
CA ALA A 237 11.28 6.12 15.76
C ALA A 237 10.02 6.27 16.61
N ARG A 238 10.14 6.55 17.90
CA ARG A 238 9.00 6.60 18.83
C ARG A 238 8.24 7.93 18.75
N SER A 239 8.92 9.01 18.37
CA SER A 239 8.33 10.33 18.12
C SER A 239 7.66 10.45 16.75
N CYS A 240 7.93 9.52 15.83
CA CYS A 240 7.33 9.47 14.49
C CYS A 240 5.90 8.90 14.50
N VAL A 241 4.93 9.71 14.10
CA VAL A 241 3.62 9.24 13.62
C VAL A 241 3.83 8.60 12.25
N HIS A 242 3.46 7.33 12.10
CA HIS A 242 3.48 6.66 10.80
C HIS A 242 2.24 7.04 9.97
N CYS A 243 2.36 7.05 8.64
CA CYS A 243 1.24 7.32 7.74
C CYS A 243 0.01 6.42 8.05
N HIS A 244 0.20 5.10 8.19
CA HIS A 244 -0.91 4.17 8.41
C HIS A 244 -1.68 4.45 9.73
N GLN A 245 -1.01 4.99 10.76
CA GLN A 245 -1.65 5.39 12.02
C GLN A 245 -2.68 6.52 11.82
N ILE A 246 -2.55 7.34 10.78
CA ILE A 246 -3.54 8.37 10.41
C ILE A 246 -4.87 7.68 10.04
N ARG A 247 -4.80 6.62 9.23
CA ARG A 247 -5.99 5.86 8.79
C ARG A 247 -6.56 4.98 9.90
N GLU A 248 -5.73 4.43 10.79
CA GLU A 248 -6.17 3.77 12.03
C GLU A 248 -6.91 4.76 12.95
N ALA A 249 -6.32 5.93 13.23
CA ALA A 249 -6.90 6.95 14.09
C ALA A 249 -8.27 7.45 13.57
N GLN A 250 -8.39 7.67 12.26
CA GLN A 250 -9.67 7.99 11.61
C GLN A 250 -10.74 6.92 11.85
N ARG A 251 -10.40 5.63 11.79
CA ARG A 251 -11.35 4.53 12.09
C ARG A 251 -11.70 4.47 13.58
N LEU A 252 -10.73 4.69 14.46
CA LEU A 252 -10.92 4.67 15.91
C LEU A 252 -11.85 5.80 16.40
N VAL A 253 -11.95 6.93 15.70
CA VAL A 253 -12.97 7.97 15.99
C VAL A 253 -14.40 7.42 15.89
N TYR A 254 -14.69 6.58 14.90
CA TYR A 254 -16.00 5.94 14.76
C TYR A 254 -16.15 4.77 15.76
N ARG A 255 -15.12 3.90 15.86
CA ARG A 255 -15.16 2.72 16.73
C ARG A 255 -15.37 3.06 18.20
N SER A 256 -14.72 4.11 18.69
CA SER A 256 -14.86 4.58 20.08
C SER A 256 -16.24 5.17 20.42
N ARG A 257 -17.06 5.50 19.42
CA ARG A 257 -18.44 5.99 19.58
C ARG A 257 -19.50 4.90 19.38
N GLY A 258 -19.10 3.69 19.00
CA GLY A 258 -20.03 2.65 18.54
C GLY A 258 -20.65 2.96 17.17
N GLU A 259 -20.01 3.80 16.35
CA GLU A 259 -20.47 4.11 14.99
C GLU A 259 -19.93 3.06 13.99
N PRO A 260 -20.76 2.51 13.07
CA PRO A 260 -20.29 1.67 11.96
C PRO A 260 -19.25 2.39 11.10
N LEU A 261 -18.17 1.70 10.70
CA LEU A 261 -17.15 2.33 9.85
C LEU A 261 -17.72 2.66 8.45
N PRO A 262 -17.63 3.92 7.97
CA PRO A 262 -18.05 4.27 6.62
C PRO A 262 -17.29 3.47 5.55
N ASP A 263 -17.96 3.13 4.44
CA ASP A 263 -17.38 2.38 3.33
C ASP A 263 -16.05 2.95 2.81
N ARG A 264 -15.92 4.28 2.78
CA ARG A 264 -14.67 4.97 2.39
C ARG A 264 -13.52 4.78 3.40
N LEU A 265 -13.80 4.54 4.67
CA LEU A 265 -12.77 4.20 5.67
C LEU A 265 -12.47 2.70 5.69
N MET A 266 -13.42 1.83 5.33
CA MET A 266 -13.18 0.39 5.15
C MET A 266 -12.39 0.10 3.87
N PHE A 267 -12.84 0.65 2.74
CA PHE A 267 -12.27 0.50 1.40
C PHE A 267 -11.69 1.84 0.91
N PRO A 268 -10.61 2.35 1.53
CA PRO A 268 -9.96 3.58 1.12
C PRO A 268 -9.13 3.37 -0.15
N TRP A 269 -9.02 4.41 -0.96
CA TRP A 269 -8.13 4.46 -2.14
C TRP A 269 -8.22 3.21 -3.03
N PRO A 270 -9.43 2.87 -3.52
CA PRO A 270 -9.60 1.68 -4.34
C PRO A 270 -8.81 1.80 -5.66
N GLY A 271 -8.01 0.78 -5.96
CA GLY A 271 -7.33 0.66 -7.26
C GLY A 271 -8.31 0.52 -8.42
N LEU A 272 -7.87 0.83 -9.64
CA LEU A 272 -8.73 0.83 -10.83
C LEU A 272 -9.34 -0.55 -11.15
N SER A 273 -8.85 -1.63 -10.53
CA SER A 273 -9.42 -2.97 -10.62
C SER A 273 -10.87 -3.05 -10.12
N VAL A 274 -11.33 -2.16 -9.22
CA VAL A 274 -12.75 -2.16 -8.79
C VAL A 274 -13.73 -1.71 -9.88
N ILE A 275 -13.22 -1.02 -10.91
CA ILE A 275 -13.95 -0.70 -12.14
C ILE A 275 -13.48 -1.57 -13.32
N GLY A 276 -12.70 -2.62 -13.05
CA GLY A 276 -12.19 -3.58 -14.02
C GLY A 276 -11.11 -3.06 -14.96
N LEU A 277 -10.32 -2.07 -14.54
CA LEU A 277 -9.20 -1.53 -15.32
C LEU A 277 -7.85 -1.89 -14.66
N LYS A 278 -6.85 -2.25 -15.47
CA LYS A 278 -5.44 -2.32 -15.07
C LYS A 278 -4.64 -1.29 -15.86
N ALA A 279 -3.83 -0.49 -15.16
CA ALA A 279 -2.91 0.47 -15.78
C ALA A 279 -1.57 -0.18 -16.18
N ASP A 280 -0.83 0.45 -17.09
CA ASP A 280 0.58 0.17 -17.35
C ASP A 280 1.46 1.03 -16.41
N PRO A 281 2.20 0.43 -15.45
CA PRO A 281 3.05 1.16 -14.51
C PRO A 281 4.22 1.90 -15.19
N LYS A 282 4.56 1.55 -16.44
CA LYS A 282 5.60 2.24 -17.23
C LYS A 282 5.15 3.56 -17.81
N THR A 283 3.87 3.90 -17.69
CA THR A 283 3.29 5.15 -18.19
C THR A 283 2.64 5.94 -17.05
N ALA A 284 2.31 7.20 -17.30
CA ALA A 284 1.55 8.00 -16.33
C ALA A 284 0.17 7.37 -16.02
N ALA A 285 -0.65 7.09 -17.04
CA ALA A 285 -2.05 6.70 -16.88
C ALA A 285 -2.64 5.95 -18.09
N THR A 286 -1.86 5.09 -18.74
CA THR A 286 -2.36 4.24 -19.86
C THR A 286 -3.00 2.96 -19.33
N ILE A 287 -4.10 2.52 -19.94
CA ILE A 287 -4.77 1.26 -19.60
C ILE A 287 -4.07 0.09 -20.31
N ALA A 288 -3.52 -0.84 -19.54
CA ALA A 288 -2.90 -2.07 -20.02
C ALA A 288 -3.92 -3.19 -20.29
N ALA A 289 -4.98 -3.29 -19.46
CA ALA A 289 -6.02 -4.30 -19.62
C ALA A 289 -7.38 -3.80 -19.10
N VAL A 290 -8.45 -4.38 -19.64
CA VAL A 290 -9.85 -4.13 -19.27
C VAL A 290 -10.54 -5.48 -19.07
N GLU A 291 -11.19 -5.66 -17.93
CA GLU A 291 -11.94 -6.87 -17.58
C GLU A 291 -13.28 -6.91 -18.35
N PRO A 292 -13.61 -8.01 -19.07
CA PRO A 292 -14.86 -8.12 -19.82
C PRO A 292 -16.10 -7.94 -18.93
N GLY A 293 -17.04 -7.10 -19.38
CA GLY A 293 -18.29 -6.84 -18.66
C GLY A 293 -18.18 -5.91 -17.44
N SER A 294 -16.97 -5.47 -17.07
CA SER A 294 -16.73 -4.50 -16.00
C SER A 294 -17.29 -3.10 -16.29
N ILE A 295 -17.29 -2.22 -15.28
CA ILE A 295 -17.71 -0.82 -15.41
C ILE A 295 -16.88 -0.09 -16.48
N GLY A 296 -15.57 -0.31 -16.52
CA GLY A 296 -14.68 0.25 -17.56
C GLY A 296 -15.00 -0.28 -18.96
N ALA A 297 -15.29 -1.57 -19.09
CA ALA A 297 -15.72 -2.16 -20.37
C ALA A 297 -17.09 -1.61 -20.83
N GLN A 298 -18.03 -1.43 -19.90
CA GLN A 298 -19.35 -0.86 -20.18
C GLN A 298 -19.27 0.62 -20.60
N ALA A 299 -18.33 1.38 -20.04
CA ALA A 299 -17.99 2.74 -20.49
C ALA A 299 -17.23 2.76 -21.84
N GLY A 300 -16.88 1.60 -22.40
CA GLY A 300 -16.20 1.49 -23.69
C GLY A 300 -14.70 1.79 -23.66
N ILE A 301 -14.07 1.77 -22.47
CA ILE A 301 -12.62 1.88 -22.29
C ILE A 301 -11.93 0.61 -22.83
N ARG A 302 -10.73 0.76 -23.37
CA ARG A 302 -9.95 -0.29 -24.04
C ARG A 302 -8.48 -0.26 -23.61
N PRO A 303 -7.74 -1.39 -23.74
CA PRO A 303 -6.29 -1.39 -23.67
C PRO A 303 -5.69 -0.39 -24.68
N GLY A 304 -4.67 0.35 -24.27
CA GLY A 304 -4.04 1.42 -25.04
C GLY A 304 -4.66 2.81 -24.87
N ASP A 305 -5.83 2.93 -24.23
CA ASP A 305 -6.40 4.24 -23.89
C ASP A 305 -5.53 4.94 -22.83
N LYS A 306 -5.16 6.19 -23.08
CA LYS A 306 -4.45 7.04 -22.11
C LYS A 306 -5.46 7.91 -21.40
N LEU A 307 -5.59 7.79 -20.08
CA LEU A 307 -6.45 8.68 -19.32
C LEU A 307 -5.81 10.09 -19.23
N LEU A 308 -6.61 11.11 -19.52
CA LEU A 308 -6.21 12.52 -19.54
C LEU A 308 -6.80 13.27 -18.35
N ALA A 309 -8.10 13.13 -18.11
CA ALA A 309 -8.81 13.75 -16.99
C ALA A 309 -9.94 12.86 -16.46
N MET A 310 -10.36 13.08 -15.21
CA MET A 310 -11.57 12.48 -14.62
C MET A 310 -12.33 13.54 -13.82
N ASN A 311 -13.63 13.70 -14.06
CA ASN A 311 -14.45 14.80 -13.53
C ASN A 311 -13.79 16.19 -13.75
N GLY A 312 -13.26 16.41 -14.94
CA GLY A 312 -12.52 17.64 -15.32
C GLY A 312 -11.14 17.80 -14.66
N GLN A 313 -10.75 16.92 -13.74
CA GLN A 313 -9.43 16.95 -13.10
C GLN A 313 -8.36 16.31 -14.01
N PRO A 314 -7.32 17.03 -14.48
CA PRO A 314 -6.23 16.43 -15.25
C PRO A 314 -5.45 15.42 -14.40
N LEU A 315 -5.06 14.29 -15.00
CA LEU A 315 -4.35 13.21 -14.33
C LEU A 315 -2.85 13.27 -14.64
N VAL A 316 -2.01 13.40 -13.61
CA VAL A 316 -0.56 13.16 -13.80
C VAL A 316 -0.20 11.69 -13.61
N SER A 317 -0.96 10.92 -12.82
CA SER A 317 -0.82 9.47 -12.78
C SER A 317 -2.11 8.73 -12.36
N VAL A 318 -2.05 7.39 -12.35
CA VAL A 318 -3.03 6.48 -11.73
C VAL A 318 -3.44 6.90 -10.31
N ALA A 319 -2.54 7.49 -9.51
CA ALA A 319 -2.84 7.94 -8.15
C ALA A 319 -3.84 9.11 -8.08
N ASP A 320 -3.94 9.93 -9.14
CA ASP A 320 -5.01 10.93 -9.25
C ASP A 320 -6.35 10.29 -9.65
N ALA A 321 -6.35 9.18 -10.40
CA ALA A 321 -7.57 8.43 -10.71
C ALA A 321 -8.11 7.68 -9.48
N GLN A 322 -7.22 7.07 -8.69
CA GLN A 322 -7.55 6.51 -7.37
C GLN A 322 -8.06 7.59 -6.40
N TRP A 323 -7.56 8.83 -6.49
CA TRP A 323 -8.10 9.95 -5.72
C TRP A 323 -9.56 10.25 -6.10
N VAL A 324 -9.89 10.37 -7.40
CA VAL A 324 -11.27 10.63 -7.85
C VAL A 324 -12.20 9.49 -7.45
N LEU A 325 -11.76 8.24 -7.56
CA LEU A 325 -12.49 7.09 -7.03
C LEU A 325 -12.69 7.20 -5.51
N ASP A 326 -11.65 7.53 -4.72
CA ASP A 326 -11.81 7.63 -3.26
C ASP A 326 -12.80 8.73 -2.85
N GLN A 327 -12.83 9.88 -3.55
CA GLN A 327 -13.84 10.91 -3.30
C GLN A 327 -15.27 10.51 -3.70
N SER A 328 -15.43 9.56 -4.63
CA SER A 328 -16.73 9.21 -5.20
C SER A 328 -17.65 8.49 -4.19
N GLY A 329 -18.94 8.82 -4.26
CA GLY A 329 -19.97 8.32 -3.34
C GLY A 329 -20.27 6.82 -3.46
N ASP A 330 -21.25 6.33 -2.70
CA ASP A 330 -21.72 4.93 -2.83
C ASP A 330 -22.35 4.68 -4.21
N THR A 331 -23.06 5.66 -4.76
CA THR A 331 -23.31 5.78 -6.20
C THR A 331 -22.61 7.03 -6.73
N ALA A 332 -22.14 6.97 -7.98
CA ALA A 332 -21.54 8.12 -8.66
C ALA A 332 -21.57 7.94 -10.18
N THR A 333 -21.50 9.06 -10.90
CA THR A 333 -21.15 9.10 -12.32
C THR A 333 -19.84 9.87 -12.44
N ILE A 334 -18.89 9.36 -13.22
CA ILE A 334 -17.59 10.00 -13.46
C ILE A 334 -17.43 10.22 -14.97
N ASP A 335 -17.21 11.47 -15.37
CA ASP A 335 -16.75 11.79 -16.73
C ASP A 335 -15.26 11.50 -16.85
N VAL A 336 -14.83 10.92 -17.97
CA VAL A 336 -13.44 10.53 -18.21
C VAL A 336 -13.01 10.98 -19.59
N GLU A 337 -12.02 11.87 -19.63
CA GLU A 337 -11.32 12.25 -20.87
C GLU A 337 -10.19 11.25 -21.11
N LEU A 338 -10.15 10.66 -22.31
CA LEU A 338 -9.08 9.75 -22.71
C LEU A 338 -8.61 10.00 -24.14
N GLN A 339 -7.36 9.65 -24.43
CA GLN A 339 -6.82 9.59 -25.78
C GLN A 339 -6.75 8.13 -26.27
N ARG A 340 -7.27 7.88 -27.46
CA ARG A 340 -7.23 6.60 -28.19
C ARG A 340 -6.65 6.81 -29.58
N GLY A 341 -5.40 6.40 -29.78
CA GLY A 341 -4.62 6.84 -30.95
C GLY A 341 -4.48 8.36 -30.93
N ASP A 342 -4.86 9.02 -32.02
CA ASP A 342 -4.85 10.48 -32.13
C ASP A 342 -6.20 11.14 -31.72
N GLN A 343 -7.21 10.35 -31.34
CA GLN A 343 -8.53 10.85 -30.97
C GLN A 343 -8.65 11.08 -29.47
N ASN A 344 -9.08 12.28 -29.06
CA ASN A 344 -9.58 12.52 -27.71
C ASN A 344 -11.08 12.14 -27.66
N LEU A 345 -11.48 11.41 -26.62
CA LEU A 345 -12.82 10.89 -26.40
C LEU A 345 -13.26 11.18 -24.96
N HIS A 346 -14.55 11.46 -24.77
CA HIS A 346 -15.19 11.43 -23.45
C HIS A 346 -15.94 10.10 -23.28
N VAL A 347 -15.81 9.49 -22.10
CA VAL A 347 -16.60 8.32 -21.71
C VAL A 347 -17.09 8.47 -20.27
N THR A 348 -18.14 7.75 -19.91
CA THR A 348 -18.84 7.91 -18.62
C THR A 348 -18.83 6.62 -17.82
N LEU A 349 -18.13 6.60 -16.69
CA LEU A 349 -18.17 5.51 -15.72
C LEU A 349 -19.38 5.69 -14.81
N ASN A 350 -20.26 4.68 -14.74
CA ASN A 350 -21.40 4.66 -13.81
C ASN A 350 -21.10 3.69 -12.67
N LEU A 351 -20.98 4.21 -11.45
CA LEU A 351 -20.62 3.44 -10.25
C LEU A 351 -21.89 3.07 -9.46
N PRO A 352 -22.29 1.79 -9.41
CA PRO A 352 -23.47 1.33 -8.66
C PRO A 352 -23.19 1.19 -7.16
N SER A 353 -24.24 1.19 -6.34
CA SER A 353 -24.13 1.04 -4.87
C SER A 353 -23.21 -0.12 -4.46
N GLY A 354 -22.27 0.16 -3.56
CA GLY A 354 -21.28 -0.80 -3.08
C GLY A 354 -20.13 -1.13 -4.05
N TRP A 355 -19.97 -0.43 -5.18
CA TRP A 355 -18.90 -0.68 -6.17
C TRP A 355 -17.51 -0.89 -5.55
N ARG A 356 -17.13 -0.06 -4.56
CA ARG A 356 -15.82 -0.11 -3.90
C ARG A 356 -15.62 -1.31 -2.96
N ARG A 357 -16.66 -2.08 -2.63
CA ARG A 357 -16.58 -3.28 -1.76
C ARG A 357 -15.90 -4.48 -2.43
N THR A 358 -15.59 -4.38 -3.72
CA THR A 358 -14.73 -5.32 -4.46
C THR A 358 -13.24 -5.09 -4.18
N ALA A 359 -12.86 -3.92 -3.62
CA ALA A 359 -11.47 -3.61 -3.31
C ALA A 359 -10.90 -4.61 -2.29
N ASN A 360 -9.75 -5.19 -2.61
CA ASN A 360 -9.01 -5.97 -1.63
C ASN A 360 -8.22 -5.04 -0.69
N ILE A 361 -8.32 -5.29 0.62
CA ILE A 361 -7.67 -4.52 1.69
C ILE A 361 -6.82 -5.40 2.63
N ASP A 362 -6.80 -6.72 2.45
CA ASP A 362 -6.05 -7.67 3.31
C ASP A 362 -4.55 -7.32 3.43
N TRP A 363 -3.97 -6.83 2.36
CA TRP A 363 -2.56 -6.50 2.18
C TRP A 363 -2.13 -5.22 2.90
N ARG A 364 -3.07 -4.35 3.23
CA ARG A 364 -2.85 -3.03 3.85
C ARG A 364 -2.32 -3.17 5.28
N ALA A 365 -1.43 -2.27 5.70
CA ALA A 365 -0.87 -2.27 7.05
C ALA A 365 -1.97 -2.10 8.10
N THR A 366 -2.89 -1.16 7.87
CA THR A 366 -4.01 -0.88 8.77
C THR A 366 -5.00 -2.05 8.93
N SER A 367 -4.97 -3.05 8.04
CA SER A 367 -5.78 -4.28 8.20
C SER A 367 -5.28 -5.19 9.32
N TRP A 368 -4.08 -4.96 9.88
CA TRP A 368 -3.62 -5.65 11.09
C TRP A 368 -4.46 -5.30 12.32
N ASP A 369 -4.75 -4.03 12.56
CA ASP A 369 -5.65 -3.58 13.63
C ASP A 369 -7.12 -3.98 13.35
N LEU A 370 -7.55 -3.94 12.09
CA LEU A 370 -8.88 -4.43 11.74
C LEU A 370 -9.06 -5.92 12.05
N ARG A 371 -8.04 -6.78 11.84
CA ARG A 371 -8.09 -8.22 12.22
C ARG A 371 -8.26 -8.41 13.74
N ARG A 372 -7.60 -7.58 14.57
CA ARG A 372 -7.74 -7.55 16.04
C ARG A 372 -9.18 -7.30 16.46
N MET A 373 -9.82 -6.29 15.85
CA MET A 373 -11.17 -5.86 16.19
C MET A 373 -12.26 -6.75 15.59
N ALA A 374 -12.11 -7.15 14.32
CA ALA A 374 -13.14 -7.86 13.57
C ALA A 374 -13.22 -9.35 13.90
N PHE A 375 -12.09 -10.05 14.05
CA PHE A 375 -12.11 -11.50 14.29
C PHE A 375 -10.91 -12.01 15.11
N GLY A 376 -10.52 -11.23 16.12
CA GLY A 376 -9.62 -11.70 17.18
C GLY A 376 -8.19 -12.02 16.72
N GLY A 377 -7.69 -11.36 15.67
CA GLY A 377 -6.29 -11.37 15.28
C GLY A 377 -5.85 -12.50 14.33
N MET A 378 -6.76 -13.21 13.66
CA MET A 378 -6.39 -14.14 12.59
C MET A 378 -5.84 -13.40 11.35
N LYS A 379 -5.07 -14.08 10.49
CA LYS A 379 -4.95 -13.76 9.06
C LYS A 379 -5.59 -14.86 8.24
N LEU A 380 -6.45 -14.49 7.30
CA LEU A 380 -7.33 -15.38 6.56
C LEU A 380 -7.07 -15.31 5.04
N ASP A 381 -6.75 -16.43 4.41
CA ASP A 381 -6.61 -16.55 2.95
C ASP A 381 -7.77 -17.37 2.37
N PRO A 382 -8.42 -16.99 1.25
CA PRO A 382 -9.40 -17.85 0.59
C PRO A 382 -8.79 -19.17 0.10
N LEU A 383 -9.45 -20.31 0.37
CA LEU A 383 -9.05 -21.60 -0.19
C LEU A 383 -9.33 -21.69 -1.69
N GLY A 384 -8.38 -22.27 -2.43
CA GLY A 384 -8.52 -22.60 -3.85
C GLY A 384 -9.38 -23.84 -4.09
N ASP A 385 -9.84 -24.03 -5.34
CA ASP A 385 -10.81 -25.07 -5.70
C ASP A 385 -10.35 -26.50 -5.38
N ALA A 386 -9.07 -26.80 -5.58
CA ALA A 386 -8.50 -28.12 -5.25
C ALA A 386 -8.53 -28.40 -3.73
N GLU A 387 -8.30 -27.38 -2.90
CA GLU A 387 -8.36 -27.48 -1.44
C GLU A 387 -9.80 -27.60 -0.95
N ARG A 388 -10.72 -26.82 -1.54
CA ARG A 388 -12.17 -26.92 -1.31
C ARG A 388 -12.68 -28.32 -1.63
N ALA A 389 -12.32 -28.86 -2.80
CA ALA A 389 -12.71 -30.21 -3.22
C ALA A 389 -12.16 -31.29 -2.27
N LYS A 390 -10.88 -31.21 -1.88
CA LYS A 390 -10.26 -32.12 -0.91
C LYS A 390 -10.96 -32.11 0.45
N LEU A 391 -11.41 -30.93 0.91
CA LEU A 391 -12.15 -30.76 2.17
C LEU A 391 -13.67 -30.92 2.03
N LYS A 392 -14.18 -31.28 0.83
CA LYS A 392 -15.61 -31.40 0.51
C LYS A 392 -16.42 -30.14 0.86
N LEU A 393 -15.81 -28.97 0.66
CA LEU A 393 -16.42 -27.66 0.91
C LEU A 393 -17.19 -27.16 -0.32
N PRO A 394 -18.38 -26.55 -0.14
CA PRO A 394 -19.17 -26.02 -1.23
C PRO A 394 -18.52 -24.80 -1.89
N GLN A 395 -18.82 -24.61 -3.17
CA GLN A 395 -18.44 -23.41 -3.92
C GLN A 395 -19.35 -22.22 -3.60
N GLY A 396 -18.84 -21.01 -3.83
CA GLY A 396 -19.58 -19.77 -3.53
C GLY A 396 -19.87 -19.57 -2.03
N LYS A 397 -19.07 -20.19 -1.15
CA LYS A 397 -19.22 -20.15 0.31
C LYS A 397 -17.91 -19.84 1.03
N THR A 398 -18.03 -19.30 2.24
CA THR A 398 -16.94 -19.03 3.18
C THR A 398 -16.10 -20.30 3.39
N ALA A 399 -14.81 -20.19 3.06
CA ALA A 399 -13.79 -21.21 3.28
C ALA A 399 -12.43 -20.49 3.29
N LEU A 400 -12.09 -19.91 4.45
CA LEU A 400 -10.88 -19.11 4.62
C LEU A 400 -9.89 -19.84 5.52
N LEU A 401 -8.69 -20.11 5.01
CA LEU A 401 -7.61 -20.74 5.75
C LEU A 401 -6.98 -19.75 6.73
N VAL A 402 -6.90 -20.16 7.99
CA VAL A 402 -6.20 -19.44 9.06
C VAL A 402 -4.69 -19.61 8.84
N ARG A 403 -4.04 -18.65 8.17
CA ARG A 403 -2.59 -18.64 7.92
C ARG A 403 -1.78 -18.32 9.16
N HIS A 404 -2.34 -17.49 10.04
CA HIS A 404 -1.75 -17.02 11.29
C HIS A 404 -2.87 -16.67 12.27
N VAL A 405 -2.56 -16.72 13.57
CA VAL A 405 -3.39 -16.21 14.65
C VAL A 405 -2.50 -15.40 15.57
N GLY A 406 -2.95 -14.23 16.01
CA GLY A 406 -2.19 -13.38 16.90
C GLY A 406 -1.78 -14.10 18.19
N GLU A 407 -0.52 -13.94 18.57
CA GLU A 407 0.08 -14.73 19.65
C GLU A 407 -0.15 -14.15 21.05
N TYR A 408 -0.28 -12.81 21.14
CA TYR A 408 -0.21 -12.05 22.39
C TYR A 408 -1.23 -10.90 22.48
N GLY A 409 -1.56 -10.50 23.71
CA GLY A 409 -2.37 -9.32 24.01
C GLY A 409 -3.75 -9.36 23.35
N GLU A 410 -4.20 -8.20 22.88
CA GLU A 410 -5.51 -8.05 22.22
C GLU A 410 -5.63 -8.81 20.89
N HIS A 411 -4.51 -9.09 20.21
CA HIS A 411 -4.51 -9.92 19.00
C HIS A 411 -4.69 -11.41 19.30
N ALA A 412 -4.64 -11.85 20.56
CA ALA A 412 -4.70 -13.26 20.91
C ALA A 412 -6.12 -13.85 21.03
N ARG A 413 -7.20 -13.07 20.83
CA ARG A 413 -8.56 -13.53 21.16
C ARG A 413 -9.01 -14.80 20.41
N ALA A 414 -8.67 -14.95 19.13
CA ALA A 414 -8.98 -16.17 18.38
C ALA A 414 -8.17 -17.39 18.90
N LYS A 415 -6.88 -17.19 19.23
CA LYS A 415 -6.01 -18.23 19.81
C LYS A 415 -6.49 -18.64 21.21
N GLN A 416 -6.87 -17.68 22.04
CA GLN A 416 -7.43 -17.90 23.38
C GLN A 416 -8.75 -18.67 23.34
N ALA A 417 -9.56 -18.48 22.30
CA ALA A 417 -10.78 -19.24 22.04
C ALA A 417 -10.53 -20.60 21.36
N GLY A 418 -9.26 -20.96 21.08
CA GLY A 418 -8.85 -22.28 20.60
C GLY A 418 -8.69 -22.43 19.09
N ILE A 419 -8.80 -21.34 18.31
CA ILE A 419 -8.55 -21.36 16.85
C ILE A 419 -7.04 -21.40 16.58
N GLN A 420 -6.62 -22.20 15.60
CA GLN A 420 -5.22 -22.49 15.30
C GLN A 420 -4.87 -22.22 13.83
N LYS A 421 -3.58 -22.00 13.57
CA LYS A 421 -3.05 -21.97 12.20
C LYS A 421 -3.33 -23.32 11.50
N GLY A 422 -3.94 -23.27 10.33
CA GLY A 422 -4.36 -24.45 9.57
C GLY A 422 -5.84 -24.79 9.69
N ASP A 423 -6.57 -24.16 10.62
CA ASP A 423 -8.03 -24.24 10.65
C ASP A 423 -8.63 -23.53 9.42
N VAL A 424 -9.83 -23.93 9.00
CA VAL A 424 -10.56 -23.27 7.91
C VAL A 424 -11.86 -22.69 8.44
N VAL A 425 -11.99 -21.36 8.44
CA VAL A 425 -13.24 -20.67 8.77
C VAL A 425 -14.25 -20.96 7.66
N VAL A 426 -15.40 -21.52 8.06
CA VAL A 426 -16.51 -21.94 7.18
C VAL A 426 -17.82 -21.22 7.49
N SER A 427 -17.91 -20.54 8.64
CA SER A 427 -18.94 -19.52 8.89
C SER A 427 -18.44 -18.47 9.89
N TYR A 428 -19.02 -17.27 9.83
CA TYR A 428 -18.75 -16.17 10.75
C TYR A 428 -20.06 -15.41 11.03
N ASP A 429 -20.48 -15.35 12.29
CA ASP A 429 -21.79 -14.84 12.72
C ASP A 429 -22.97 -15.48 11.97
N GLY A 430 -22.94 -16.81 11.84
CA GLY A 430 -23.90 -17.58 11.04
C GLY A 430 -23.81 -17.38 9.51
N ARG A 431 -23.13 -16.34 9.03
CA ARG A 431 -22.92 -16.09 7.60
C ARG A 431 -21.98 -17.11 6.98
N THR A 432 -22.28 -17.48 5.74
CA THR A 432 -21.51 -18.43 4.90
C THR A 432 -21.18 -17.86 3.53
N ASP A 433 -21.41 -16.56 3.34
CA ASP A 433 -21.29 -15.79 2.10
C ASP A 433 -20.23 -14.67 2.20
N LEU A 434 -19.39 -14.71 3.24
CA LEU A 434 -18.20 -13.87 3.38
C LEU A 434 -17.02 -14.64 2.74
N LEU A 435 -16.69 -14.31 1.50
CA LEU A 435 -15.81 -15.11 0.64
C LEU A 435 -14.33 -14.68 0.69
N THR A 436 -14.04 -13.51 1.25
CA THR A 436 -12.68 -12.97 1.42
C THR A 436 -12.48 -12.40 2.83
N GLU A 437 -11.22 -12.25 3.25
CA GLU A 437 -10.90 -11.55 4.51
C GLU A 437 -11.44 -10.11 4.51
N SER A 438 -11.25 -9.38 3.40
CA SER A 438 -11.77 -8.03 3.18
C SER A 438 -13.29 -7.90 3.42
N GLN A 439 -14.08 -8.90 2.99
CA GLN A 439 -15.52 -8.94 3.27
C GLN A 439 -15.84 -9.23 4.75
N MET A 440 -15.05 -10.09 5.41
CA MET A 440 -15.22 -10.40 6.84
C MET A 440 -14.80 -9.21 7.73
N LEU A 441 -13.72 -8.51 7.39
CA LEU A 441 -13.28 -7.26 8.03
C LEU A 441 -14.38 -6.20 7.94
N ALA A 442 -14.92 -5.96 6.73
CA ALA A 442 -16.01 -5.00 6.53
C ALA A 442 -17.27 -5.40 7.31
N TYR A 443 -17.70 -6.66 7.25
CA TYR A 443 -18.87 -7.10 8.00
C TYR A 443 -18.68 -6.92 9.53
N GLY A 444 -17.53 -7.29 10.08
CA GLY A 444 -17.22 -7.09 11.50
C GLY A 444 -17.17 -5.60 11.91
N MET A 445 -16.68 -4.72 11.06
CA MET A 445 -16.52 -3.28 11.35
C MET A 445 -17.74 -2.41 11.01
N GLN A 446 -18.69 -2.93 10.24
CA GLN A 446 -19.89 -2.22 9.81
C GLN A 446 -21.18 -2.77 10.42
N ARG A 447 -21.18 -3.99 10.97
CA ARG A 447 -22.37 -4.67 11.51
C ARG A 447 -22.22 -5.18 12.94
N LYS A 448 -21.07 -4.99 13.59
CA LYS A 448 -20.79 -5.42 14.97
C LYS A 448 -20.09 -4.33 15.77
N GLN A 449 -20.24 -4.37 17.09
CA GLN A 449 -19.76 -3.38 18.05
C GLN A 449 -18.63 -3.93 18.95
N PRO A 450 -17.90 -3.06 19.69
CA PRO A 450 -17.04 -3.50 20.78
C PRO A 450 -17.83 -4.32 21.79
N GLY A 451 -17.31 -5.48 22.21
CA GLY A 451 -17.99 -6.37 23.15
C GLY A 451 -19.05 -7.31 22.56
N ASP A 452 -19.39 -7.20 21.27
CA ASP A 452 -20.24 -8.20 20.61
C ASP A 452 -19.62 -9.59 20.67
N LYS A 453 -20.46 -10.60 20.89
CA LYS A 453 -20.06 -12.01 20.76
C LYS A 453 -20.37 -12.49 19.35
N VAL A 454 -19.42 -13.16 18.73
CA VAL A 454 -19.57 -13.75 17.39
C VAL A 454 -19.16 -15.22 17.41
N GLU A 455 -20.01 -16.06 16.84
CA GLU A 455 -19.71 -17.46 16.57
C GLU A 455 -18.97 -17.62 15.24
N ILE A 456 -17.86 -18.36 15.28
CA ILE A 456 -17.03 -18.72 14.13
C ILE A 456 -17.09 -20.23 13.97
N GLY A 457 -17.66 -20.70 12.87
CA GLY A 457 -17.62 -22.10 12.48
C GLY A 457 -16.31 -22.41 11.78
N ILE A 458 -15.57 -23.41 12.25
CA ILE A 458 -14.30 -23.84 11.68
C ILE A 458 -14.31 -25.33 11.31
N LEU A 459 -13.51 -25.69 10.31
CA LEU A 459 -12.95 -27.04 10.20
C LEU A 459 -11.58 -27.05 10.87
N HIS A 460 -11.46 -27.84 11.94
CA HIS A 460 -10.21 -28.11 12.65
C HIS A 460 -9.87 -29.59 12.46
N ASN A 461 -8.73 -29.88 11.80
CA ASN A 461 -8.34 -31.25 11.45
C ASN A 461 -9.47 -32.05 10.75
N GLY A 462 -10.24 -31.38 9.89
CA GLY A 462 -11.39 -31.94 9.16
C GLY A 462 -12.70 -32.07 9.97
N GLN A 463 -12.66 -31.86 11.29
CA GLN A 463 -13.85 -31.88 12.15
C GLN A 463 -14.48 -30.47 12.23
N ARG A 464 -15.81 -30.38 12.15
CA ARG A 464 -16.52 -29.12 12.40
C ARG A 464 -16.52 -28.79 13.89
N LYS A 465 -16.16 -27.54 14.22
CA LYS A 465 -16.30 -26.95 15.55
C LYS A 465 -16.91 -25.55 15.42
N THR A 466 -17.56 -25.07 16.47
CA THR A 466 -17.97 -23.66 16.61
C THR A 466 -17.21 -23.06 17.78
N VAL A 467 -16.68 -21.85 17.59
CA VAL A 467 -15.92 -21.10 18.59
C VAL A 467 -16.54 -19.72 18.74
N THR A 468 -16.82 -19.27 19.96
CA THR A 468 -17.30 -17.92 20.22
C THR A 468 -16.14 -17.01 20.63
N ILE A 469 -15.96 -15.89 19.94
CA ILE A 469 -15.07 -14.80 20.37
C ILE A 469 -15.88 -13.57 20.80
N THR A 470 -15.25 -12.67 21.54
CA THR A 470 -15.79 -11.33 21.84
C THR A 470 -14.98 -10.28 21.09
N LEU A 471 -15.62 -9.33 20.41
CA LEU A 471 -14.97 -8.31 19.58
C LEU A 471 -14.40 -7.12 20.37
N GLN A 472 -13.64 -6.27 19.68
CA GLN A 472 -12.90 -5.11 20.23
C GLN A 472 -13.29 -3.83 19.49
#